data_AF-A0A0W0DR26-F1
#
_entry.id   AF-A0A0W0DR26-F1
#
_cell.length_a   1.000
_cell.length_b   1.000
_cell.length_c   1.000
_cell.angle_alpha   90.00
_cell.angle_beta   90.00
_cell.angle_gamma   90.00
#
_symmetry.space_group_name_H-M   'P 1'
#
loop_
_entity.id
_entity.type
_entity.pdbx_description
1 polymer ?
#
loop_
_entity_poly.entity_id
_entity_poly.type
_entity_poly.pdbx_seq_one_letter_code
_entity_poly.pdbx_strand_id
1 'polypeptide(L)'
;MRIVLPCLLWLVTLACGVVNAEHTNNWAVLVSTSRFWFNYRHMANVLSMYRTVRRLGIPDSQIILMLSDDVACNSRNLFPGSVFNNKDHAIDLYGESVEVDYRGYEVTVENFIRLLTDRWTEDQPKSKRLQTDENSNIFIYLTGHGGDDFLKFQDAEEIASEDIADAFAQMYEKKRYNEIFFMIDTCQANTMYSKFYSPNVLAVGSSELDESSYSHHSDVEIGVAVIDRFTYYSLEFLEQIDKTSNLTLKDLFDSYTFEKVHSHVGVRSDLFKRNVSDVLITDFFANVQNVIPDDNSGKTSGNNEDIIDLAIQKSQLASKKDKSSQTPKPKEPASSIYFRTASSLNKNITDAKNNSNEGLMTVLLIILVMLGLYTTFKRTPKKETAKFSL
;
A
#
# COMPACT_ATOMS: atom_id res chain seq x y z
N MET A 1 -38.34 32.64 -54.91
CA MET A 1 -37.25 33.22 -54.09
C MET A 1 -37.95 34.07 -53.03
N ARG A 2 -38.02 33.75 -51.74
CA ARG A 2 -37.12 33.05 -50.81
C ARG A 2 -37.95 32.22 -49.82
N ILE A 3 -37.45 31.04 -49.49
CA ILE A 3 -37.93 30.16 -48.44
C ILE A 3 -37.26 30.61 -47.14
N VAL A 4 -38.03 30.83 -46.07
CA VAL A 4 -37.51 31.01 -44.71
C VAL A 4 -38.06 29.87 -43.87
N LEU A 5 -37.20 28.89 -43.62
CA LEU A 5 -37.44 27.72 -42.78
C LEU A 5 -36.91 28.06 -41.37
N PRO A 6 -37.71 28.00 -40.29
CA PRO A 6 -37.17 28.13 -38.95
C PRO A 6 -36.52 26.79 -38.57
N CYS A 7 -35.22 26.86 -38.34
CA CYS A 7 -34.38 25.80 -37.80
C CYS A 7 -34.83 25.54 -36.34
N LEU A 8 -35.64 24.50 -36.13
CA LEU A 8 -35.99 24.05 -34.79
C LEU A 8 -34.87 23.13 -34.29
N LEU A 9 -33.99 23.74 -33.51
CA LEU A 9 -32.88 23.15 -32.78
C LEU A 9 -33.43 22.12 -31.76
N TRP A 10 -33.37 20.83 -32.06
CA TRP A 10 -33.49 19.79 -31.03
C TRP A 10 -32.13 19.63 -30.33
N LEU A 11 -31.93 20.44 -29.29
CA LEU A 11 -30.92 20.19 -28.25
C LEU A 11 -31.38 18.96 -27.46
N VAL A 12 -31.03 17.77 -27.95
CA VAL A 12 -30.96 16.58 -27.10
C VAL A 12 -29.74 16.81 -26.22
N THR A 13 -29.96 17.41 -25.06
CA THR A 13 -29.02 17.35 -23.95
C THR A 13 -28.91 15.89 -23.55
N LEU A 14 -27.91 15.21 -24.11
CA LEU A 14 -27.40 13.96 -23.59
C LEU A 14 -26.90 14.29 -22.18
N ALA A 15 -27.75 14.07 -21.17
CA ALA A 15 -27.30 13.92 -19.80
C ALA A 15 -26.48 12.64 -19.78
N CYS A 16 -25.23 12.75 -20.24
CA CYS A 16 -24.20 11.79 -19.93
C CYS A 16 -24.01 11.95 -18.43
N GLY A 17 -24.74 11.14 -17.65
CA GLY A 17 -24.44 10.99 -16.24
C GLY A 17 -22.96 10.72 -16.16
N VAL A 18 -22.25 11.56 -15.41
CA VAL A 18 -20.91 11.21 -14.96
C VAL A 18 -21.12 9.99 -14.08
N VAL A 19 -21.06 8.82 -14.69
CA VAL A 19 -20.84 7.59 -13.95
C VAL A 19 -19.46 7.81 -13.37
N ASN A 20 -19.39 8.18 -12.09
CA ASN A 20 -18.19 7.93 -11.32
C ASN A 20 -17.95 6.44 -11.49
N ALA A 21 -17.00 6.07 -12.33
CA ALA A 21 -16.60 4.69 -12.51
C ALA A 21 -15.93 4.29 -11.20
N GLU A 22 -16.72 3.81 -10.24
CA GLU A 22 -16.21 3.00 -9.15
C GLU A 22 -15.59 1.77 -9.81
N HIS A 23 -14.28 1.61 -9.62
CA HIS A 23 -13.54 0.44 -10.05
C HIS A 23 -14.12 -0.80 -9.35
N THR A 24 -14.16 -1.94 -10.04
CA THR A 24 -14.81 -3.15 -9.51
C THR A 24 -13.83 -4.11 -8.86
N ASN A 25 -12.53 -3.92 -9.10
CA ASN A 25 -11.46 -4.78 -8.62
C ASN A 25 -10.11 -4.06 -8.63
N ASN A 26 -9.21 -4.51 -7.75
CA ASN A 26 -7.85 -3.98 -7.60
C ASN A 26 -6.84 -5.08 -7.87
N TRP A 27 -5.84 -4.77 -8.70
CA TRP A 27 -4.72 -5.65 -9.02
C TRP A 27 -3.41 -5.06 -8.52
N ALA A 28 -2.47 -5.92 -8.16
CA ALA A 28 -1.11 -5.52 -7.83
C ALA A 28 -0.10 -6.23 -8.74
N VAL A 29 0.88 -5.50 -9.25
CA VAL A 29 2.05 -6.04 -9.97
C VAL A 29 3.29 -5.61 -9.21
N LEU A 30 3.97 -6.55 -8.56
CA LEU A 30 5.05 -6.29 -7.63
C LEU A 30 6.33 -6.95 -8.14
N VAL A 31 7.36 -6.15 -8.43
CA VAL A 31 8.55 -6.63 -9.16
C VAL A 31 9.82 -6.23 -8.44
N SER A 32 10.58 -7.23 -8.02
CA SER A 32 11.99 -7.06 -7.65
C SER A 32 12.80 -7.37 -8.90
N THR A 33 13.58 -6.40 -9.37
CA THR A 33 14.33 -6.56 -10.62
C THR A 33 15.78 -6.99 -10.41
N SER A 34 16.30 -6.86 -9.18
CA SER A 34 17.72 -7.07 -8.88
C SER A 34 18.05 -8.47 -8.37
N ARG A 35 19.27 -8.94 -8.65
CA ARG A 35 19.76 -10.25 -8.19
C ARG A 35 20.96 -10.11 -7.27
N PHE A 36 21.38 -11.23 -6.71
CA PHE A 36 22.51 -11.38 -5.81
C PHE A 36 22.26 -10.96 -4.37
N TRP A 37 23.02 -11.56 -3.46
CA TRP A 37 22.88 -11.40 -2.01
C TRP A 37 22.93 -9.94 -1.53
N PHE A 38 23.79 -9.11 -2.12
CA PHE A 38 23.93 -7.70 -1.73
C PHE A 38 22.69 -6.85 -2.06
N ASN A 39 21.76 -7.38 -2.87
CA ASN A 39 20.49 -6.73 -3.22
C ASN A 39 19.29 -7.33 -2.50
N TYR A 40 19.52 -8.05 -1.38
CA TYR A 40 18.50 -8.63 -0.51
C TYR A 40 17.28 -7.73 -0.30
N ARG A 41 17.53 -6.45 0.01
CA ARG A 41 16.49 -5.43 0.25
C ARG A 41 15.45 -5.30 -0.86
N HIS A 42 15.80 -5.42 -2.14
CA HIS A 42 14.81 -5.26 -3.22
C HIS A 42 13.76 -6.37 -3.19
N MET A 43 14.17 -7.60 -2.85
CA MET A 43 13.25 -8.71 -2.65
C MET A 43 12.40 -8.52 -1.39
N ALA A 44 13.02 -8.08 -0.29
CA ALA A 44 12.33 -7.80 0.96
C ALA A 44 11.31 -6.65 0.84
N ASN A 45 11.62 -5.60 0.08
CA ASN A 45 10.73 -4.49 -0.26
C ASN A 45 9.44 -5.00 -0.93
N VAL A 46 9.60 -5.82 -1.97
CA VAL A 46 8.49 -6.39 -2.75
C VAL A 46 7.64 -7.33 -1.92
N LEU A 47 8.27 -8.21 -1.13
CA LEU A 47 7.53 -9.09 -0.23
C LEU A 47 6.79 -8.31 0.87
N SER A 48 7.33 -7.18 1.33
CA SER A 48 6.65 -6.30 2.28
C SER A 48 5.42 -5.63 1.66
N MET A 49 5.52 -5.17 0.40
CA MET A 49 4.37 -4.64 -0.35
C MET A 49 3.33 -5.74 -0.61
N TYR A 50 3.76 -6.95 -0.97
CA TYR A 50 2.89 -8.12 -1.16
C TYR A 50 2.08 -8.42 0.10
N ARG A 51 2.73 -8.44 1.27
CA ARG A 51 2.02 -8.61 2.56
C ARG A 51 1.04 -7.48 2.83
N THR A 52 1.35 -6.25 2.44
CA THR A 52 0.47 -5.10 2.64
C THR A 52 -0.81 -5.23 1.82
N VAL A 53 -0.72 -5.49 0.52
CA VAL A 53 -1.91 -5.66 -0.33
C VAL A 53 -2.73 -6.89 0.07
N ARG A 54 -2.06 -7.97 0.49
CA ARG A 54 -2.70 -9.17 1.06
C ARG A 54 -3.47 -8.88 2.34
N ARG A 55 -2.86 -8.17 3.28
CA ARG A 55 -3.48 -7.75 4.54
C ARG A 55 -4.72 -6.88 4.30
N LEU A 56 -4.65 -6.01 3.30
CA LEU A 56 -5.77 -5.16 2.85
C LEU A 56 -6.78 -5.91 1.96
N GLY A 57 -6.54 -7.19 1.70
CA GLY A 57 -7.52 -8.16 1.24
C GLY A 57 -7.49 -8.48 -0.24
N ILE A 58 -6.52 -7.96 -1.00
CA ILE A 58 -6.35 -8.34 -2.42
C ILE A 58 -5.97 -9.83 -2.47
N PRO A 59 -6.74 -10.67 -3.17
CA PRO A 59 -6.46 -12.11 -3.26
C PRO A 59 -5.22 -12.38 -4.13
N ASP A 60 -4.54 -13.50 -3.90
CA ASP A 60 -3.33 -13.87 -4.68
C ASP A 60 -3.61 -13.94 -6.19
N SER A 61 -4.81 -14.35 -6.59
CA SER A 61 -5.23 -14.36 -7.99
C SER A 61 -5.25 -12.98 -8.67
N GLN A 62 -5.12 -11.90 -7.90
CA GLN A 62 -5.05 -10.51 -8.36
C GLN A 62 -3.70 -9.84 -8.05
N ILE A 63 -2.72 -10.61 -7.57
CA ILE A 63 -1.37 -10.12 -7.29
C ILE A 63 -0.40 -10.88 -8.18
N ILE A 64 0.31 -10.17 -9.05
CA ILE A 64 1.40 -10.73 -9.84
C ILE A 64 2.71 -10.42 -9.13
N LEU A 65 3.38 -11.46 -8.65
CA LEU A 65 4.64 -11.35 -7.91
C LEU A 65 5.83 -11.85 -8.75
N MET A 66 6.78 -10.95 -9.01
CA MET A 66 7.98 -11.23 -9.78
C MET A 66 9.23 -11.05 -8.90
N LEU A 67 9.92 -12.14 -8.58
CA LEU A 67 11.15 -12.12 -7.79
C LEU A 67 12.33 -12.60 -8.64
N SER A 68 13.22 -11.68 -8.99
CA SER A 68 14.40 -11.93 -9.83
C SER A 68 15.44 -12.85 -9.20
N ASP A 69 15.41 -13.05 -7.89
CA ASP A 69 16.31 -13.96 -7.17
C ASP A 69 15.58 -14.67 -6.03
N ASP A 70 16.22 -15.68 -5.46
CA ASP A 70 15.72 -16.38 -4.26
C ASP A 70 16.75 -16.23 -3.14
N VAL A 71 16.65 -15.13 -2.38
CA VAL A 71 17.55 -14.91 -1.24
C VAL A 71 17.17 -15.80 -0.04
N ALA A 72 15.95 -16.34 0.00
CA ALA A 72 15.51 -17.26 1.04
C ALA A 72 16.31 -18.57 0.98
N CYS A 73 16.59 -19.07 -0.23
CA CYS A 73 17.38 -20.27 -0.49
C CYS A 73 18.88 -20.01 -0.70
N ASN A 74 19.37 -18.78 -0.50
CA ASN A 74 20.79 -18.47 -0.70
C ASN A 74 21.67 -19.11 0.37
N SER A 75 22.83 -19.66 0.00
CA SER A 75 23.77 -20.30 0.94
C SER A 75 24.39 -19.34 1.96
N ARG A 76 24.29 -18.02 1.74
CA ARG A 76 24.70 -16.98 2.69
C ARG A 76 23.62 -16.66 3.73
N ASN A 77 22.39 -17.09 3.49
CA ASN A 77 21.28 -16.81 4.40
C ASN A 77 21.42 -17.67 5.67
N LEU A 78 21.62 -17.03 6.81
CA LEU A 78 21.68 -17.70 8.12
C LEU A 78 20.32 -18.27 8.53
N PHE A 79 19.23 -17.81 7.90
CA PHE A 79 17.85 -18.23 8.14
C PHE A 79 17.26 -18.85 6.87
N PRO A 80 17.58 -20.13 6.56
CA PRO A 80 17.11 -20.77 5.34
C PRO A 80 15.59 -20.76 5.23
N GLY A 81 15.09 -20.34 4.06
CA GLY A 81 13.66 -20.30 3.77
C GLY A 81 12.94 -19.06 4.30
N SER A 82 13.63 -18.14 4.97
CA SER A 82 13.04 -16.92 5.52
C SER A 82 13.66 -15.64 4.97
N VAL A 83 12.85 -14.58 4.93
CA VAL A 83 13.26 -13.24 4.48
C VAL A 83 12.72 -12.20 5.46
N PHE A 84 13.55 -11.23 5.86
CA PHE A 84 13.19 -10.22 6.86
C PHE A 84 13.50 -8.82 6.36
N ASN A 85 12.63 -7.85 6.64
CA ASN A 85 12.89 -6.43 6.33
C ASN A 85 13.38 -5.63 7.55
N ASN A 86 13.58 -6.28 8.69
CA ASN A 86 13.97 -5.63 9.94
C ASN A 86 14.86 -6.54 10.80
N LYS A 87 15.69 -5.92 11.64
CA LYS A 87 16.72 -6.55 12.49
C LYS A 87 16.17 -7.41 13.63
N ASP A 88 14.93 -7.14 14.03
CA ASP A 88 14.28 -7.91 15.08
C ASP A 88 13.75 -9.26 14.57
N HIS A 89 13.80 -9.49 13.25
CA HIS A 89 13.30 -10.68 12.57
C HIS A 89 11.87 -11.03 12.98
N ALA A 90 11.06 -10.01 13.32
CA ALA A 90 9.72 -10.21 13.88
C ALA A 90 8.74 -10.83 12.87
N ILE A 91 8.96 -10.59 11.57
CA ILE A 91 8.07 -11.03 10.49
C ILE A 91 8.89 -11.70 9.38
N ASP A 92 8.69 -13.01 9.21
CA ASP A 92 9.14 -13.70 8.00
C ASP A 92 8.22 -13.30 6.82
N LEU A 93 8.83 -12.64 5.84
CA LEU A 93 8.19 -12.12 4.65
C LEU A 93 7.94 -13.19 3.59
N TYR A 94 8.76 -14.25 3.58
CA TYR A 94 8.65 -15.32 2.60
C TYR A 94 7.63 -16.36 3.06
N GLY A 95 7.84 -16.96 4.23
CA GLY A 95 6.89 -17.89 4.85
C GLY A 95 6.40 -19.01 3.92
N GLU A 96 5.32 -19.69 4.30
CA GLU A 96 4.75 -20.80 3.50
C GLU A 96 3.70 -20.35 2.48
N SER A 97 3.23 -19.10 2.55
CA SER A 97 2.02 -18.65 1.85
C SER A 97 2.26 -17.65 0.72
N VAL A 98 3.51 -17.38 0.34
CA VAL A 98 3.82 -16.47 -0.77
C VAL A 98 3.69 -17.20 -2.10
N GLU A 99 2.82 -16.68 -2.96
CA GLU A 99 2.68 -17.17 -4.33
C GLU A 99 3.55 -16.33 -5.27
N VAL A 100 4.71 -16.89 -5.68
CA VAL A 100 5.59 -16.22 -6.66
C VAL A 100 5.28 -16.72 -8.07
N ASP A 101 4.84 -15.80 -8.94
CA ASP A 101 4.43 -16.10 -10.32
C ASP A 101 5.60 -16.19 -11.29
N TYR A 102 6.56 -15.26 -11.19
CA TYR A 102 7.76 -15.24 -12.02
C TYR A 102 8.99 -15.32 -11.11
N ARG A 103 9.79 -16.36 -11.29
CA ARG A 103 10.95 -16.65 -10.43
C ARG A 103 12.24 -16.60 -11.20
N GLY A 104 13.26 -15.97 -10.62
CA GLY A 104 14.62 -16.02 -11.14
C GLY A 104 14.69 -15.54 -12.58
N TYR A 105 15.10 -16.45 -13.47
CA TYR A 105 15.26 -16.19 -14.90
C TYR A 105 13.97 -15.81 -15.63
N GLU A 106 12.79 -16.05 -15.06
CA GLU A 106 11.53 -15.61 -15.66
C GLU A 106 11.26 -14.10 -15.49
N VAL A 107 12.01 -13.40 -14.62
CA VAL A 107 11.83 -11.96 -14.39
C VAL A 107 12.65 -11.16 -15.42
N THR A 108 12.18 -11.11 -16.65
CA THR A 108 12.82 -10.39 -17.77
C THR A 108 12.02 -9.17 -18.17
N VAL A 109 12.65 -8.24 -18.90
CA VAL A 109 11.96 -7.08 -19.48
C VAL A 109 10.85 -7.55 -20.41
N GLU A 110 11.14 -8.55 -21.24
CA GLU A 110 10.17 -9.14 -22.16
C GLU A 110 8.91 -9.67 -21.44
N ASN A 111 9.09 -10.45 -20.38
CA ASN A 111 7.96 -11.02 -19.65
C ASN A 111 7.13 -9.94 -18.94
N PHE A 112 7.78 -8.91 -18.39
CA PHE A 112 7.08 -7.78 -17.79
C PHE A 112 6.25 -7.00 -18.83
N ILE A 113 6.81 -6.67 -19.99
CA ILE A 113 6.07 -6.00 -21.07
C ILE A 113 4.94 -6.88 -21.62
N ARG A 114 5.16 -8.17 -21.81
CA ARG A 114 4.12 -9.12 -22.25
C ARG A 114 3.00 -9.25 -21.22
N LEU A 115 3.32 -9.25 -19.92
CA LEU A 115 2.33 -9.23 -18.84
C LEU A 115 1.42 -8.00 -18.95
N LEU A 116 2.02 -6.79 -19.03
CA LEU A 116 1.27 -5.54 -19.15
C LEU A 116 0.41 -5.52 -20.41
N THR A 117 0.95 -5.95 -21.56
CA THR A 117 0.28 -5.84 -22.87
C THR A 117 -0.62 -7.03 -23.24
N ASP A 118 -0.61 -8.10 -22.43
CA ASP A 118 -1.26 -9.42 -22.69
C ASP A 118 -0.94 -9.95 -24.07
N ARG A 119 0.36 -9.98 -24.38
CA ARG A 119 0.91 -10.54 -25.62
C ARG A 119 1.49 -11.93 -25.33
N TRP A 120 0.60 -12.85 -24.97
CA TRP A 120 0.94 -14.23 -24.65
C TRP A 120 0.31 -15.20 -25.65
N THR A 121 0.94 -16.36 -25.84
CA THR A 121 0.30 -17.50 -26.52
C THR A 121 -0.81 -18.08 -25.65
N GLU A 122 -1.69 -18.89 -26.21
CA GLU A 122 -2.78 -19.54 -25.46
C GLU A 122 -2.27 -20.43 -24.32
N ASP A 123 -1.05 -20.98 -24.45
CA ASP A 123 -0.43 -21.86 -23.47
C ASP A 123 0.01 -21.16 -22.17
N GLN A 124 0.12 -19.82 -22.16
CA GLN A 124 0.55 -19.10 -20.96
C GLN A 124 -0.50 -19.29 -19.83
N PRO A 125 -0.10 -19.81 -18.65
CA PRO A 125 -1.01 -20.06 -17.54
C PRO A 125 -1.76 -18.81 -17.12
N LYS A 126 -3.06 -18.94 -16.79
CA LYS A 126 -3.90 -17.81 -16.35
C LYS A 126 -3.35 -17.10 -15.10
N SER A 127 -2.72 -17.83 -14.18
CA SER A 127 -2.11 -17.25 -12.98
C SER A 127 -0.96 -16.30 -13.32
N LYS A 128 -0.27 -16.51 -14.45
CA LYS A 128 0.79 -15.64 -14.95
C LYS A 128 0.29 -14.63 -15.98
N ARG A 129 -0.95 -14.15 -15.83
CA ARG A 129 -1.51 -13.11 -16.70
C ARG A 129 -2.21 -12.05 -15.87
N LEU A 130 -2.09 -10.80 -16.31
CA LEU A 130 -2.78 -9.66 -15.72
C LEU A 130 -4.20 -9.58 -16.30
N GLN A 131 -5.19 -10.22 -15.69
CA GLN A 131 -6.55 -10.32 -16.24
C GLN A 131 -7.42 -9.10 -15.86
N THR A 132 -6.95 -7.91 -16.24
CA THR A 132 -7.58 -6.61 -15.96
C THR A 132 -8.44 -6.12 -17.11
N ASP A 133 -9.39 -5.24 -16.80
CA ASP A 133 -10.34 -4.62 -17.73
C ASP A 133 -10.49 -3.10 -17.47
N GLU A 134 -11.43 -2.44 -18.15
CA GLU A 134 -11.68 -1.00 -18.02
C GLU A 134 -12.16 -0.56 -16.63
N ASN A 135 -12.49 -1.49 -15.73
CA ASN A 135 -12.94 -1.23 -14.37
C ASN A 135 -11.90 -1.67 -13.33
N SER A 136 -10.71 -2.10 -13.75
CA SER A 136 -9.62 -2.52 -12.86
C SER A 136 -8.72 -1.34 -12.48
N ASN A 137 -8.55 -1.08 -11.20
CA ASN A 137 -7.42 -0.26 -10.74
C ASN A 137 -6.19 -1.15 -10.56
N ILE A 138 -5.01 -0.65 -10.96
CA ILE A 138 -3.76 -1.44 -10.93
C ILE A 138 -2.70 -0.68 -10.15
N PHE A 139 -2.22 -1.27 -9.06
CA PHE A 139 -1.02 -0.86 -8.36
C PHE A 139 0.20 -1.56 -8.95
N ILE A 140 1.18 -0.81 -9.45
CA ILE A 140 2.42 -1.36 -9.98
C ILE A 140 3.57 -0.84 -9.13
N TYR A 141 4.31 -1.75 -8.49
CA TYR A 141 5.46 -1.43 -7.67
C TYR A 141 6.72 -2.08 -8.22
N LEU A 142 7.71 -1.26 -8.59
CA LEU A 142 9.01 -1.71 -9.07
C LEU A 142 10.10 -1.27 -8.09
N THR A 143 11.06 -2.16 -7.81
CA THR A 143 12.27 -1.80 -7.05
C THR A 143 13.49 -2.51 -7.59
N GLY A 144 14.60 -1.77 -7.61
CA GLY A 144 15.85 -2.27 -8.16
C GLY A 144 16.91 -1.19 -8.30
N HIS A 145 17.87 -1.45 -9.17
CA HIS A 145 18.88 -0.47 -9.57
C HIS A 145 18.52 0.15 -10.91
N GLY A 146 18.67 1.45 -11.02
CA GLY A 146 18.33 2.22 -12.21
C GLY A 146 19.12 3.51 -12.27
N GLY A 147 18.73 4.37 -13.21
CA GLY A 147 19.33 5.67 -13.45
C GLY A 147 18.42 6.50 -14.35
N ASP A 148 19.00 7.46 -15.05
CA ASP A 148 18.27 8.39 -15.94
C ASP A 148 17.50 7.62 -17.03
N ASP A 149 16.17 7.60 -16.92
CA ASP A 149 15.21 6.98 -17.83
C ASP A 149 15.35 5.44 -17.98
N PHE A 150 16.05 4.73 -17.07
CA PHE A 150 16.13 3.24 -17.11
C PHE A 150 16.11 2.53 -15.74
N LEU A 151 15.64 1.27 -15.74
CA LEU A 151 15.70 0.34 -14.61
C LEU A 151 16.33 -1.00 -15.06
N LYS A 152 17.30 -1.52 -14.31
CA LYS A 152 17.96 -2.79 -14.60
C LYS A 152 17.11 -3.98 -14.19
N PHE A 153 17.06 -4.99 -15.05
CA PHE A 153 16.53 -6.32 -14.81
C PHE A 153 17.67 -7.34 -14.79
N GLN A 154 17.72 -8.12 -13.71
CA GLN A 154 18.68 -9.19 -13.47
C GLN A 154 20.17 -8.83 -13.62
N ASP A 155 20.52 -7.54 -13.50
CA ASP A 155 21.89 -7.03 -13.74
C ASP A 155 22.41 -7.28 -15.17
N ALA A 156 21.50 -7.52 -16.13
CA ALA A 156 21.86 -7.87 -17.51
C ALA A 156 21.05 -7.10 -18.56
N GLU A 157 19.76 -6.88 -18.31
CA GLU A 157 18.86 -6.13 -19.19
C GLU A 157 18.46 -4.80 -18.54
N GLU A 158 17.97 -3.87 -19.36
CA GLU A 158 17.45 -2.59 -18.91
C GLU A 158 16.10 -2.36 -19.58
N ILE A 159 15.12 -1.86 -18.82
CA ILE A 159 13.86 -1.35 -19.34
C ILE A 159 13.92 0.17 -19.31
N ALA A 160 13.57 0.81 -20.43
CA ALA A 160 13.52 2.26 -20.52
C ALA A 160 12.15 2.80 -20.09
N SER A 161 12.11 4.07 -19.70
CA SER A 161 10.87 4.78 -19.36
C SER A 161 9.84 4.76 -20.52
N GLU A 162 10.33 4.81 -21.76
CA GLU A 162 9.56 4.73 -22.99
C GLU A 162 8.87 3.37 -23.17
N ASP A 163 9.54 2.27 -22.83
CA ASP A 163 8.97 0.92 -22.95
C ASP A 163 7.73 0.76 -22.07
N ILE A 164 7.77 1.32 -20.85
CA ILE A 164 6.65 1.32 -19.91
C ILE A 164 5.54 2.27 -20.42
N ALA A 165 5.91 3.45 -20.92
CA ALA A 165 4.95 4.40 -21.50
C ALA A 165 4.14 3.78 -22.64
N ASP A 166 4.82 3.09 -23.57
CA ASP A 166 4.20 2.41 -24.70
C ASP A 166 3.39 1.18 -24.28
N ALA A 167 3.79 0.47 -23.22
CA ALA A 167 2.98 -0.60 -22.64
C ALA A 167 1.67 -0.06 -22.05
N PHE A 168 1.72 1.05 -21.30
CA PHE A 168 0.52 1.70 -20.76
C PHE A 168 -0.39 2.25 -21.84
N ALA A 169 0.17 2.75 -22.95
CA ALA A 169 -0.61 3.19 -24.11
C ALA A 169 -1.40 2.04 -24.73
N GLN A 170 -0.75 0.90 -24.92
CA GLN A 170 -1.43 -0.30 -25.42
C GLN A 170 -2.47 -0.83 -24.43
N MET A 171 -2.20 -0.78 -23.13
CA MET A 171 -3.19 -1.16 -22.11
C MET A 171 -4.41 -0.23 -22.19
N TYR A 172 -4.20 1.07 -22.39
CA TYR A 172 -5.29 2.04 -22.52
C TYR A 172 -6.14 1.80 -23.77
N GLU A 173 -5.49 1.62 -24.93
CA GLU A 173 -6.17 1.33 -26.20
C GLU A 173 -6.99 0.03 -26.13
N LYS A 174 -6.48 -0.98 -25.41
CA LYS A 174 -7.16 -2.25 -25.19
C LYS A 174 -8.16 -2.23 -24.03
N LYS A 175 -8.35 -1.08 -23.36
CA LYS A 175 -9.25 -0.92 -22.21
C LYS A 175 -8.94 -1.90 -21.06
N ARG A 176 -7.68 -1.97 -20.65
CA ARG A 176 -7.19 -2.93 -19.64
C ARG A 176 -6.90 -2.33 -18.28
N TYR A 177 -7.32 -1.10 -18.04
CA TYR A 177 -7.35 -0.48 -16.73
C TYR A 177 -8.38 0.64 -16.70
N ASN A 178 -8.89 0.90 -15.49
CA ASN A 178 -9.54 2.15 -15.11
C ASN A 178 -8.50 3.20 -14.74
N GLU A 179 -7.67 2.89 -13.73
CA GLU A 179 -6.60 3.75 -13.22
C GLU A 179 -5.33 2.93 -12.90
N ILE A 180 -4.15 3.51 -13.14
CA ILE A 180 -2.86 2.93 -12.73
C ILE A 180 -2.22 3.82 -11.68
N PHE A 181 -1.80 3.22 -10.57
CA PHE A 181 -0.88 3.83 -9.62
C PHE A 181 0.50 3.15 -9.75
N PHE A 182 1.45 3.87 -10.33
CA PHE A 182 2.82 3.42 -10.57
C PHE A 182 3.76 3.96 -9.49
N MET A 183 4.41 3.08 -8.75
CA MET A 183 5.33 3.39 -7.68
C MET A 183 6.67 2.73 -7.94
N ILE A 184 7.77 3.49 -7.83
CA ILE A 184 9.09 2.97 -8.16
C ILE A 184 10.17 3.42 -7.16
N ASP A 185 10.94 2.46 -6.65
CA ASP A 185 12.05 2.66 -5.71
C ASP A 185 13.40 2.30 -6.37
N THR A 186 14.10 3.32 -6.85
CA THR A 186 15.40 3.21 -7.54
C THR A 186 16.10 4.57 -7.58
N CYS A 187 17.40 4.59 -7.86
CA CYS A 187 18.10 5.84 -8.21
C CYS A 187 17.45 6.50 -9.42
N GLN A 188 17.31 7.83 -9.38
CA GLN A 188 16.68 8.65 -10.41
C GLN A 188 15.27 8.21 -10.82
N ALA A 189 14.52 7.59 -9.88
CA ALA A 189 13.18 7.06 -10.07
C ALA A 189 12.20 8.01 -10.79
N ASN A 190 12.30 9.32 -10.57
CA ASN A 190 11.35 10.29 -11.13
C ASN A 190 11.43 10.40 -12.67
N THR A 191 12.55 9.97 -13.26
CA THR A 191 12.75 9.92 -14.72
C THR A 191 11.92 8.80 -15.36
N MET A 192 11.68 7.70 -14.63
CA MET A 192 11.01 6.49 -15.15
C MET A 192 9.55 6.67 -15.59
N TYR A 193 8.91 7.76 -15.17
CA TYR A 193 7.56 8.12 -15.59
C TYR A 193 7.52 9.44 -16.39
N SER A 194 8.67 10.01 -16.76
CA SER A 194 8.76 11.28 -17.47
C SER A 194 8.12 11.21 -18.86
N LYS A 195 8.20 10.05 -19.52
CA LYS A 195 7.66 9.81 -20.86
C LYS A 195 6.23 9.29 -20.87
N PHE A 196 5.58 9.09 -19.72
CA PHE A 196 4.20 8.63 -19.71
C PHE A 196 3.28 9.65 -20.40
N TYR A 197 2.36 9.16 -21.23
CA TYR A 197 1.41 9.97 -21.99
C TYR A 197 -0.01 9.40 -21.99
N SER A 198 -0.23 8.24 -21.38
CA SER A 198 -1.55 7.62 -21.27
C SER A 198 -2.35 8.24 -20.12
N PRO A 199 -3.66 8.46 -20.28
CA PRO A 199 -4.48 9.07 -19.23
C PRO A 199 -4.75 8.07 -18.09
N ASN A 200 -5.25 8.59 -16.97
CA ASN A 200 -5.57 7.84 -15.75
C ASN A 200 -4.37 7.13 -15.12
N VAL A 201 -3.17 7.69 -15.28
CA VAL A 201 -1.93 7.19 -14.64
C VAL A 201 -1.45 8.20 -13.60
N LEU A 202 -1.27 7.74 -12.37
CA LEU A 202 -0.61 8.45 -11.28
C LEU A 202 0.72 7.77 -11.01
N ALA A 203 1.80 8.55 -10.88
CA ALA A 203 3.13 8.00 -10.64
C ALA A 203 3.82 8.65 -9.43
N VAL A 204 4.61 7.87 -8.70
CA VAL A 204 5.48 8.33 -7.62
C VAL A 204 6.84 7.64 -7.68
N GLY A 205 7.92 8.39 -7.46
CA GLY A 205 9.30 7.89 -7.52
C GLY A 205 10.11 8.29 -6.29
N SER A 206 11.05 7.43 -5.89
CA SER A 206 11.85 7.62 -4.68
C SER A 206 12.85 8.79 -4.72
N SER A 207 13.28 9.26 -5.90
CA SER A 207 14.40 10.20 -6.03
C SER A 207 14.37 10.96 -7.36
N GLU A 208 14.80 12.23 -7.33
CA GLU A 208 14.89 13.10 -8.52
C GLU A 208 16.04 12.73 -9.46
N LEU A 209 16.06 13.37 -10.64
CA LEU A 209 17.20 13.33 -11.56
C LEU A 209 18.46 13.77 -10.80
N ASP A 210 19.59 13.12 -11.10
CA ASP A 210 20.87 13.30 -10.39
C ASP A 210 20.90 12.88 -8.91
N GLU A 211 19.84 12.26 -8.38
CA GLU A 211 19.81 11.70 -7.02
C GLU A 211 19.87 10.18 -6.98
N SER A 212 20.49 9.65 -5.91
CA SER A 212 20.42 8.23 -5.57
C SER A 212 19.20 7.95 -4.69
N SER A 213 18.69 6.71 -4.73
CA SER A 213 17.86 6.18 -3.65
C SER A 213 18.73 5.44 -2.64
N TYR A 214 18.26 5.34 -1.39
CA TYR A 214 19.08 4.90 -0.27
C TYR A 214 18.44 3.74 0.50
N SER A 215 19.29 2.78 0.88
CA SER A 215 18.93 1.77 1.87
C SER A 215 18.65 2.40 3.24
N HIS A 216 17.74 1.82 4.03
CA HIS A 216 17.43 2.34 5.37
C HIS A 216 18.40 1.80 6.43
N HIS A 217 18.41 0.49 6.63
CA HIS A 217 19.22 -0.16 7.66
C HIS A 217 19.68 -1.55 7.22
N SER A 218 20.78 -2.00 7.82
CA SER A 218 21.38 -3.31 7.56
C SER A 218 21.21 -4.23 8.74
N ASP A 219 21.02 -5.51 8.48
CA ASP A 219 21.05 -6.54 9.51
C ASP A 219 22.47 -7.14 9.62
N VAL A 220 22.95 -7.36 10.84
CA VAL A 220 24.32 -7.82 11.09
C VAL A 220 24.45 -9.33 10.89
N GLU A 221 23.39 -10.09 11.17
CA GLU A 221 23.34 -11.55 11.00
C GLU A 221 23.18 -11.92 9.52
N ILE A 222 22.37 -11.17 8.77
CA ILE A 222 22.22 -11.30 7.30
C ILE A 222 23.41 -10.65 6.57
N GLY A 223 24.01 -9.61 7.16
CA GLY A 223 25.23 -8.96 6.69
C GLY A 223 25.05 -7.95 5.55
N VAL A 224 23.82 -7.56 5.22
CA VAL A 224 23.48 -6.61 4.14
C VAL A 224 22.32 -5.70 4.55
N ALA A 225 22.06 -4.66 3.75
CA ALA A 225 20.85 -3.85 3.86
C ALA A 225 19.60 -4.70 3.59
N VAL A 226 18.58 -4.57 4.44
CA VAL A 226 17.37 -5.41 4.39
C VAL A 226 16.13 -4.69 3.86
N ILE A 227 16.17 -3.35 3.77
CA ILE A 227 15.06 -2.56 3.22
C ILE A 227 15.55 -1.20 2.72
N ASP A 228 14.86 -0.63 1.73
CA ASP A 228 15.11 0.74 1.25
C ASP A 228 14.27 1.78 2.00
N ARG A 229 14.76 3.04 2.05
CA ARG A 229 14.13 4.11 2.84
C ARG A 229 12.76 4.48 2.34
N PHE A 230 12.63 4.72 1.03
CA PHE A 230 11.35 5.08 0.43
C PHE A 230 10.31 3.99 0.73
N THR A 231 10.68 2.73 0.51
CA THR A 231 9.83 1.59 0.85
C THR A 231 9.52 1.47 2.34
N TYR A 232 10.51 1.63 3.22
CA TYR A 232 10.31 1.59 4.67
C TYR A 232 9.28 2.61 5.15
N TYR A 233 9.40 3.87 4.72
CA TYR A 233 8.46 4.92 5.13
C TYR A 233 7.10 4.80 4.46
N SER A 234 7.04 4.22 3.25
CA SER A 234 5.77 3.84 2.64
C SER A 234 5.05 2.78 3.47
N LEU A 235 5.78 1.75 3.93
CA LEU A 235 5.23 0.69 4.77
C LEU A 235 4.85 1.20 6.16
N GLU A 236 5.66 2.07 6.78
CA GLU A 236 5.32 2.74 8.06
C GLU A 236 3.96 3.44 7.99
N PHE A 237 3.67 4.11 6.86
CA PHE A 237 2.37 4.72 6.62
C PHE A 237 1.29 3.66 6.38
N LEU A 238 1.54 2.71 5.47
CA LEU A 238 0.56 1.70 5.05
C LEU A 238 0.17 0.73 6.19
N GLU A 239 1.03 0.48 7.16
CA GLU A 239 0.73 -0.34 8.34
C GLU A 239 -0.38 0.24 9.22
N GLN A 240 -0.59 1.55 9.16
CA GLN A 240 -1.66 2.25 9.90
C GLN A 240 -3.01 2.17 9.18
N ILE A 241 -3.03 1.67 7.94
CA ILE A 241 -4.22 1.58 7.09
C ILE A 241 -4.95 0.27 7.32
N ASP A 242 -6.26 0.35 7.53
CA ASP A 242 -7.19 -0.78 7.42
C ASP A 242 -8.13 -0.60 6.22
N LYS A 243 -8.99 -1.59 5.97
CA LYS A 243 -9.93 -1.60 4.83
C LYS A 243 -11.00 -0.50 4.90
N THR A 244 -11.15 0.16 6.04
CA THR A 244 -12.13 1.23 6.29
C THR A 244 -11.48 2.60 6.40
N SER A 245 -10.18 2.69 6.13
CA SER A 245 -9.42 3.92 6.23
C SER A 245 -9.89 4.95 5.21
N ASN A 246 -10.00 6.20 5.65
CA ASN A 246 -10.29 7.35 4.79
C ASN A 246 -9.03 8.14 4.43
N LEU A 247 -7.83 7.61 4.71
CA LEU A 247 -6.58 8.25 4.33
C LEU A 247 -6.37 8.19 2.82
N THR A 248 -5.78 9.25 2.29
CA THR A 248 -5.69 9.53 0.87
C THR A 248 -4.29 9.30 0.33
N LEU A 249 -4.15 9.22 -0.99
CA LEU A 249 -2.82 9.20 -1.62
C LEU A 249 -2.04 10.48 -1.34
N LYS A 250 -2.73 11.62 -1.19
CA LYS A 250 -2.07 12.84 -0.75
C LYS A 250 -1.46 12.70 0.65
N ASP A 251 -2.15 12.07 1.60
CA ASP A 251 -1.60 11.85 2.95
C ASP A 251 -0.34 10.98 2.91
N LEU A 252 -0.30 9.97 2.02
CA LEU A 252 0.90 9.18 1.77
C LEU A 252 2.02 10.04 1.19
N PHE A 253 1.73 10.85 0.17
CA PHE A 253 2.74 11.71 -0.47
C PHE A 253 3.30 12.76 0.49
N ASP A 254 2.43 13.39 1.29
CA ASP A 254 2.82 14.37 2.31
C ASP A 254 3.62 13.73 3.46
N SER A 255 3.54 12.42 3.64
CA SER A 255 4.32 11.69 4.66
C SER A 255 5.81 11.56 4.31
N TYR A 256 6.16 11.73 3.03
CA TYR A 256 7.54 11.70 2.57
C TYR A 256 8.22 13.03 2.84
N THR A 257 9.26 13.00 3.67
CA THR A 257 10.15 14.14 3.89
C THR A 257 11.58 13.78 3.50
N PHE A 258 12.36 14.80 3.16
CA PHE A 258 13.78 14.60 2.82
C PHE A 258 14.55 13.96 3.99
N GLU A 259 14.24 14.32 5.24
CA GLU A 259 14.88 13.75 6.45
C GLU A 259 14.59 12.27 6.62
N LYS A 260 13.43 11.80 6.15
CA LYS A 260 13.08 10.38 6.16
C LYS A 260 13.79 9.66 5.01
N VAL A 261 13.47 10.07 3.77
CA VAL A 261 13.82 9.30 2.57
C VAL A 261 15.27 9.53 2.12
N HIS A 262 15.86 10.68 2.45
CA HIS A 262 17.18 11.17 2.02
C HIS A 262 17.30 11.47 0.51
N SER A 263 16.17 11.61 -0.17
CA SER A 263 16.03 12.02 -1.56
C SER A 263 14.69 12.72 -1.75
N HIS A 264 14.52 13.41 -2.88
CA HIS A 264 13.29 14.11 -3.23
C HIS A 264 12.32 13.14 -3.94
N VAL A 265 11.28 12.75 -3.20
CA VAL A 265 10.19 11.94 -3.76
C VAL A 265 9.39 12.79 -4.75
N GLY A 266 9.27 12.31 -5.99
CA GLY A 266 8.48 12.98 -7.02
C GLY A 266 7.11 12.35 -7.17
N VAL A 267 6.10 13.18 -7.44
CA VAL A 267 4.74 12.74 -7.79
C VAL A 267 4.35 13.37 -9.11
N ARG A 268 3.87 12.56 -10.05
CA ARG A 268 3.34 13.00 -11.33
C ARG A 268 1.85 12.67 -11.42
N SER A 269 1.01 13.70 -11.47
CA SER A 269 -0.45 13.58 -11.46
C SER A 269 -1.17 14.28 -12.62
N ASP A 270 -0.45 14.88 -13.58
CA ASP A 270 -1.03 15.59 -14.74
C ASP A 270 -1.87 14.69 -15.66
N LEU A 271 -1.54 13.39 -15.71
CA LEU A 271 -2.28 12.38 -16.47
C LEU A 271 -3.46 11.80 -15.68
N PHE A 272 -3.57 12.10 -14.39
CA PHE A 272 -4.56 11.52 -13.50
C PHE A 272 -5.75 12.47 -13.31
N LYS A 273 -6.97 11.99 -13.59
CA LYS A 273 -8.17 12.86 -13.65
C LYS A 273 -8.64 13.36 -12.28
N ARG A 274 -8.52 12.53 -11.25
CA ARG A 274 -9.00 12.83 -9.90
C ARG A 274 -7.96 13.65 -9.15
N ASN A 275 -8.41 14.47 -8.20
CA ASN A 275 -7.49 15.11 -7.27
C ASN A 275 -6.96 14.06 -6.29
N VAL A 276 -5.64 13.98 -6.12
CA VAL A 276 -4.98 13.04 -5.19
C VAL A 276 -5.44 13.21 -3.73
N SER A 277 -5.98 14.39 -3.39
CA SER A 277 -6.57 14.69 -2.08
C SER A 277 -7.91 13.97 -1.83
N ASP A 278 -8.56 13.48 -2.89
CA ASP A 278 -9.86 12.80 -2.83
C ASP A 278 -9.75 11.31 -3.17
N VAL A 279 -8.52 10.81 -3.39
CA VAL A 279 -8.28 9.42 -3.78
C VAL A 279 -7.81 8.66 -2.56
N LEU A 280 -8.62 7.69 -2.14
CA LEU A 280 -8.30 6.88 -0.97
C LEU A 280 -7.16 5.91 -1.29
N ILE A 281 -6.35 5.61 -0.29
CA ILE A 281 -5.33 4.55 -0.38
C ILE A 281 -5.99 3.21 -0.72
N THR A 282 -7.18 2.97 -0.18
CA THR A 282 -7.94 1.74 -0.40
C THR A 282 -8.35 1.53 -1.87
N ASP A 283 -8.39 2.59 -2.70
CA ASP A 283 -8.73 2.51 -4.13
C ASP A 283 -7.66 1.76 -4.96
N PHE A 284 -6.47 1.54 -4.40
CA PHE A 284 -5.39 0.79 -5.05
C PHE A 284 -4.85 -0.36 -4.20
N PHE A 285 -4.83 -0.20 -2.88
CA PHE A 285 -4.18 -1.17 -1.98
C PHE A 285 -5.14 -2.16 -1.33
N ALA A 286 -6.45 -1.89 -1.30
CA ALA A 286 -7.44 -2.74 -0.64
C ALA A 286 -8.34 -3.47 -1.63
N ASN A 287 -9.02 -4.51 -1.18
CA ASN A 287 -9.99 -5.22 -2.00
C ASN A 287 -11.33 -4.50 -2.04
N VAL A 288 -11.94 -4.47 -3.22
CA VAL A 288 -13.30 -3.96 -3.45
C VAL A 288 -14.31 -5.04 -3.07
N GLN A 289 -15.05 -4.85 -1.98
CA GLN A 289 -16.16 -5.74 -1.64
C GLN A 289 -17.41 -5.32 -2.40
N ASN A 290 -17.68 -5.96 -3.53
CA ASN A 290 -18.98 -5.86 -4.19
C ASN A 290 -20.03 -6.62 -3.38
N VAL A 291 -20.71 -5.94 -2.46
CA VAL A 291 -21.93 -6.48 -1.85
C VAL A 291 -23.03 -6.38 -2.91
N ILE A 292 -23.27 -7.47 -3.64
CA ILE A 292 -24.45 -7.58 -4.49
C ILE A 292 -25.65 -7.74 -3.53
N PRO A 293 -26.58 -6.78 -3.44
CA PRO A 293 -27.82 -7.02 -2.71
C PRO A 293 -28.61 -8.07 -3.47
N ASP A 294 -28.96 -9.18 -2.81
CA ASP A 294 -29.84 -10.19 -3.40
C ASP A 294 -31.23 -9.55 -3.60
N ASP A 295 -31.57 -9.17 -4.83
CA ASP A 295 -32.85 -8.56 -5.21
C ASP A 295 -34.06 -9.53 -5.16
N ASN A 296 -33.92 -10.67 -4.47
CA ASN A 296 -34.98 -11.63 -4.23
C ASN A 296 -35.58 -11.52 -2.82
N SER A 297 -35.83 -10.30 -2.33
CA SER A 297 -36.76 -10.07 -1.21
C SER A 297 -38.23 -10.10 -1.69
N GLY A 298 -38.58 -11.13 -2.46
CA GLY A 298 -39.91 -11.40 -3.00
C GLY A 298 -40.46 -12.71 -2.46
N LYS A 299 -41.15 -12.64 -1.30
CA LYS A 299 -42.11 -13.64 -0.79
C LYS A 299 -41.74 -15.12 -0.96
N THR A 300 -40.99 -15.67 -0.01
CA THR A 300 -41.15 -17.09 0.36
C THR A 300 -41.06 -17.22 1.87
N SER A 301 -42.22 -17.32 2.50
CA SER A 301 -42.35 -17.90 3.84
C SER A 301 -42.04 -19.39 3.71
N GLY A 302 -40.75 -19.73 3.70
CA GLY A 302 -40.24 -21.10 3.71
C GLY A 302 -39.64 -21.39 5.08
N ASN A 303 -40.12 -22.46 5.71
CA ASN A 303 -39.90 -22.77 7.13
C ASN A 303 -38.41 -22.91 7.47
N ASN A 304 -37.94 -22.12 8.45
CA ASN A 304 -36.58 -22.18 9.00
C ASN A 304 -36.21 -23.55 9.63
N GLU A 305 -37.17 -24.46 9.79
CA GLU A 305 -36.96 -25.80 10.34
C GLU A 305 -36.15 -26.69 9.38
N ASP A 306 -36.34 -26.56 8.06
CA ASP A 306 -35.69 -27.44 7.07
C ASP A 306 -34.17 -27.22 6.96
N ILE A 307 -33.69 -25.98 7.16
CA ILE A 307 -32.25 -25.64 7.09
C ILE A 307 -31.51 -26.12 8.34
N ILE A 308 -32.16 -26.02 9.51
CA ILE A 308 -31.62 -26.47 10.78
C ILE A 308 -31.54 -28.00 10.79
N ASP A 309 -32.57 -28.69 10.29
CA ASP A 309 -32.56 -30.15 10.17
C ASP A 309 -31.49 -30.65 9.19
N LEU A 310 -31.26 -29.95 8.07
CA LEU A 310 -30.20 -30.29 7.13
C LEU A 310 -28.79 -30.10 7.74
N ALA A 311 -28.61 -29.06 8.56
CA ALA A 311 -27.36 -28.79 9.27
C ALA A 311 -27.10 -29.82 10.37
N ILE A 312 -28.14 -30.21 11.12
CA ILE A 312 -28.07 -31.26 12.14
C ILE A 312 -27.75 -32.61 11.50
N GLN A 313 -28.38 -32.95 10.38
CA GLN A 313 -28.13 -34.21 9.67
C GLN A 313 -26.69 -34.30 9.15
N LYS A 314 -26.14 -33.20 8.60
CA LYS A 314 -24.72 -33.14 8.19
C LYS A 314 -23.76 -33.29 9.36
N SER A 315 -24.08 -32.70 10.52
CA SER A 315 -23.25 -32.83 11.72
C SER A 315 -23.22 -34.27 12.28
N GLN A 316 -24.34 -34.99 12.22
CA GLN A 316 -24.46 -36.38 12.67
C GLN A 316 -23.78 -37.38 11.71
N LEU A 317 -23.75 -37.06 10.41
CA LEU A 317 -23.01 -37.83 9.41
C LEU A 317 -21.49 -37.67 9.57
N ALA A 318 -21.03 -36.47 9.97
CA ALA A 318 -19.61 -36.23 10.28
C ALA A 318 -19.18 -36.99 11.54
N SER A 319 -20.00 -37.02 12.60
CA SER A 319 -19.65 -37.72 13.85
C SER A 319 -19.64 -39.25 13.76
N LYS A 320 -20.27 -39.84 12.72
CA LYS A 320 -20.25 -41.29 12.48
C LYS A 320 -19.01 -41.77 11.71
N LYS A 321 -18.28 -40.87 11.04
CA LYS A 321 -17.10 -41.21 10.23
C LYS A 321 -15.81 -41.36 11.04
N ASP A 322 -15.78 -40.85 12.28
CA ASP A 322 -14.59 -40.86 13.15
C ASP A 322 -14.47 -42.06 14.12
N LYS A 323 -15.23 -43.14 13.90
CA LYS A 323 -15.16 -44.36 14.76
C LYS A 323 -14.47 -45.59 14.15
N SER A 324 -13.72 -45.46 13.05
CA SER A 324 -12.89 -46.58 12.56
C SER A 324 -11.52 -46.17 12.00
N SER A 325 -10.57 -45.87 12.88
CA SER A 325 -9.13 -46.07 12.62
C SER A 325 -8.30 -45.85 13.90
N GLN A 326 -7.56 -46.87 14.32
CA GLN A 326 -6.53 -46.83 15.37
C GLN A 326 -5.15 -46.64 14.71
N THR A 327 -4.39 -45.56 14.96
CA THR A 327 -3.13 -45.45 15.73
C THR A 327 -2.31 -44.25 15.18
N PRO A 328 -1.22 -43.73 15.81
CA PRO A 328 -0.93 -43.48 17.23
C PRO A 328 -0.78 -41.96 17.56
N LYS A 329 -0.67 -41.64 18.87
CA LYS A 329 -0.69 -40.30 19.48
C LYS A 329 0.23 -39.22 18.83
N PRO A 330 -0.29 -37.99 18.59
CA PRO A 330 0.54 -36.81 18.45
C PRO A 330 0.97 -36.26 19.82
N LYS A 331 2.21 -35.76 19.91
CA LYS A 331 2.70 -34.96 21.05
C LYS A 331 1.91 -33.66 21.15
N GLU A 332 1.62 -33.25 22.39
CA GLU A 332 0.89 -32.02 22.73
C GLU A 332 1.49 -30.77 22.05
N PRO A 333 0.69 -29.92 21.40
CA PRO A 333 1.12 -28.56 21.11
C PRO A 333 0.95 -27.72 22.38
N ALA A 334 2.04 -27.05 22.76
CA ALA A 334 2.05 -26.04 23.79
C ALA A 334 0.99 -24.95 23.50
N SER A 335 0.32 -24.52 24.57
CA SER A 335 -0.70 -23.49 24.65
C SER A 335 -0.46 -22.29 23.72
N SER A 336 -1.49 -21.97 22.92
CA SER A 336 -1.61 -20.71 22.20
C SER A 336 -1.71 -19.53 23.16
N ILE A 337 -0.68 -18.69 23.20
CA ILE A 337 -0.74 -17.38 23.85
C ILE A 337 -1.22 -16.39 22.79
N TYR A 338 -2.53 -16.21 22.70
CA TYR A 338 -3.13 -15.09 21.99
C TYR A 338 -2.92 -13.78 22.79
N PHE A 339 -2.39 -12.76 22.10
CA PHE A 339 -2.56 -11.33 22.35
C PHE A 339 -2.44 -10.80 23.81
N ARG A 340 -1.26 -10.27 24.16
CA ARG A 340 -1.08 -9.31 25.26
C ARG A 340 -0.16 -8.15 24.85
N THR A 341 -0.55 -7.39 23.83
CA THR A 341 0.20 -6.15 23.48
C THR A 341 -0.70 -4.94 23.22
N ALA A 342 -1.98 -5.12 22.90
CA ALA A 342 -2.88 -3.97 22.67
C ALA A 342 -3.36 -3.27 23.96
N SER A 343 -3.48 -3.98 25.09
CA SER A 343 -3.96 -3.37 26.34
C SER A 343 -2.88 -2.64 27.13
N SER A 344 -1.60 -3.03 27.00
CA SER A 344 -0.48 -2.37 27.67
C SER A 344 -0.09 -1.05 26.98
N LEU A 345 -0.18 -1.00 25.65
CA LEU A 345 0.02 0.25 24.89
C LEU A 345 -1.07 1.28 25.18
N ASN A 346 -2.34 0.85 25.24
CA ASN A 346 -3.43 1.78 25.53
C ASN A 346 -3.34 2.34 26.97
N LYS A 347 -2.88 1.53 27.93
CA LYS A 347 -2.64 1.96 29.31
C LYS A 347 -1.49 2.98 29.41
N ASN A 348 -0.39 2.73 28.71
CA ASN A 348 0.76 3.66 28.68
C ASN A 348 0.42 4.99 27.99
N ILE A 349 -0.46 4.98 26.97
CA ILE A 349 -0.92 6.19 26.28
C ILE A 349 -1.91 6.98 27.16
N THR A 350 -2.81 6.31 27.90
CA THR A 350 -3.67 6.99 28.87
C THR A 350 -2.89 7.57 30.06
N ASP A 351 -1.85 6.86 30.54
CA ASP A 351 -1.02 7.35 31.65
C ASP A 351 -0.12 8.52 31.20
N ALA A 352 0.37 8.51 29.95
CA ALA A 352 1.12 9.63 29.36
C ALA A 352 0.25 10.87 29.09
N LYS A 353 -1.01 10.70 28.67
CA LYS A 353 -1.98 11.81 28.51
C LYS A 353 -2.45 12.40 29.83
N ASN A 354 -2.55 11.60 30.89
CA ASN A 354 -2.92 12.11 32.21
C ASN A 354 -1.76 12.90 32.86
N ASN A 355 -0.52 12.44 32.72
CA ASN A 355 0.66 13.17 33.23
C ASN A 355 0.92 14.49 32.49
N SER A 356 0.65 14.58 31.18
CA SER A 356 0.81 15.84 30.44
C SER A 356 -0.24 16.89 30.82
N ASN A 357 -1.48 16.46 31.10
CA ASN A 357 -2.55 17.35 31.57
C ASN A 357 -2.32 17.85 33.01
N GLU A 358 -1.78 17.03 33.92
CA GLU A 358 -1.41 17.50 35.26
C GLU A 358 -0.25 18.51 35.23
N GLY A 359 0.74 18.31 34.35
CA GLY A 359 1.84 19.26 34.13
C GLY A 359 1.39 20.61 33.57
N LEU A 360 0.45 20.60 32.61
CA LEU A 360 -0.13 21.82 32.04
C LEU A 360 -0.96 22.60 33.08
N MET A 361 -1.72 21.90 33.92
CA MET A 361 -2.52 22.53 34.97
C MET A 361 -1.67 23.12 36.10
N THR A 362 -0.56 22.47 36.47
CA THR A 362 0.38 23.03 37.46
C THR A 362 1.10 24.27 36.93
N VAL A 363 1.52 24.29 35.66
CA VAL A 363 2.14 25.47 35.04
C VAL A 363 1.16 26.64 34.95
N LEU A 364 -0.10 26.38 34.58
CA LEU A 364 -1.17 27.39 34.56
C LEU A 364 -1.46 27.96 35.97
N LEU A 365 -1.46 27.11 36.99
CA LEU A 365 -1.67 27.55 38.38
C LEU A 365 -0.52 28.44 38.87
N ILE A 366 0.72 28.10 38.55
CA ILE A 366 1.91 28.90 38.88
C ILE A 366 1.85 30.28 38.19
N ILE A 367 1.46 30.32 36.91
CA ILE A 367 1.30 31.57 36.16
C ILE A 367 0.21 32.46 36.80
N LEU A 368 -0.92 31.89 37.20
CA LEU A 368 -2.01 32.62 37.86
C LEU A 368 -1.61 33.15 39.25
N VAL A 369 -0.85 32.38 40.03
CA VAL A 369 -0.32 32.84 41.33
C VAL A 369 0.68 33.98 41.16
N MET A 370 1.55 33.92 40.14
CA MET A 370 2.52 34.98 39.84
C MET A 370 1.83 36.28 39.36
N LEU A 371 0.76 36.17 38.57
CA LEU A 371 -0.08 37.31 38.17
C LEU A 371 -0.87 37.91 39.34
N GLY A 372 -1.34 37.07 40.27
CA GLY A 372 -2.01 37.52 41.51
C GLY A 372 -1.09 38.28 42.47
N LEU A 373 0.18 37.84 42.58
CA LEU A 373 1.20 38.55 43.37
C LEU A 373 1.64 39.87 42.72
N TYR A 374 1.68 39.93 41.39
CA TYR A 374 2.02 41.16 40.67
C TYR A 374 0.96 42.27 40.84
N THR A 375 -0.32 41.89 40.95
CA THR A 375 -1.42 42.85 41.14
C THR A 375 -1.55 43.35 42.59
N THR A 376 -1.07 42.59 43.58
CA THR A 376 -1.06 43.00 44.99
C THR A 376 0.08 43.95 45.34
N PHE A 377 1.18 43.97 44.57
CA PHE A 377 2.34 44.84 44.83
C PHE A 377 2.19 46.28 44.31
N LYS A 378 1.12 46.60 43.56
CA LYS A 378 0.88 47.93 42.95
C LYS A 378 -0.19 48.77 43.68
N ARG A 379 -0.28 48.68 45.01
CA ARG A 379 -1.02 49.66 45.84
C ARG A 379 -0.03 50.57 46.57
N THR A 380 0.05 51.81 46.08
CA THR A 380 0.85 52.94 46.59
C THR A 380 0.45 53.38 47.99
N PRO A 381 1.35 54.07 48.72
CA PRO A 381 0.95 55.15 49.61
C PRO A 381 1.38 56.51 49.05
N LYS A 382 0.38 57.38 48.86
CA LYS A 382 0.54 58.85 48.76
C LYS A 382 1.12 59.40 50.06
N LYS A 383 2.13 60.28 49.96
CA LYS A 383 2.54 61.35 50.90
C LYS A 383 3.77 62.04 50.29
N GLU A 384 4.10 63.30 50.48
CA GLU A 384 3.44 64.54 50.90
C GLU A 384 4.44 65.62 50.43
N THR A 385 3.95 66.79 50.01
CA THR A 385 4.76 67.90 49.50
C THR A 385 5.69 68.50 50.57
N ALA A 386 6.96 68.74 50.23
CA ALA A 386 7.79 69.73 50.90
C ALA A 386 8.63 70.52 49.87
N LYS A 387 8.37 71.83 49.82
CA LYS A 387 9.19 72.86 49.17
C LYS A 387 10.51 73.03 49.90
N PHE A 388 11.60 73.31 49.19
CA PHE A 388 12.50 74.44 49.51
C PHE A 388 13.38 74.77 48.29
N SER A 389 13.51 76.08 48.02
CA SER A 389 14.42 76.66 47.04
C SER A 389 15.76 77.01 47.69
N LEU A 390 16.86 76.78 46.99
CA LEU A 390 17.83 77.78 46.52
C LEU A 390 18.82 77.11 45.56
#